data_AF-A0A973FJT8-F1
#
_entry.id   AF-A0A973FJT8-F1
#
_cell.length_a   1.000
_cell.length_b   1.000
_cell.length_c   1.000
_cell.angle_alpha   90.00
_cell.angle_beta   90.00
_cell.angle_gamma   90.00
#
_symmetry.space_group_name_H-M   'P 1'
#
loop_
_entity.id
_entity.type
_entity.pdbx_description
1 polymer ?
#
loop_
_entity_poly.entity_id
_entity_poly.type
_entity_poly.pdbx_seq_one_letter_code
_entity_poly.pdbx_strand_id
1 'polypeptide(L)'
;PNVTLMRTNVEENRIMGQMIAKAANESKGPVAILLPLNGVSMLDSPGGIYWDPQADRACYDTIKANVKQGIRVIEMDNNINDPAFATAAAETLLKMMAK
;
A
#
# COMPACT_ATOMS: atom_id res chain seq x y z
N PRO A 1 22.99 18.16 -8.55
CA PRO A 1 21.86 17.35 -8.01
C PRO A 1 21.89 17.31 -6.48
N ASN A 2 20.85 17.82 -5.82
CA ASN A 2 20.79 17.92 -4.34
C ASN A 2 20.12 16.70 -3.67
N VAL A 3 19.45 15.84 -4.45
CA VAL A 3 18.73 14.66 -3.96
C VAL A 3 18.86 13.52 -4.97
N THR A 4 19.08 12.30 -4.47
CA THR A 4 19.07 11.05 -5.24
C THR A 4 18.07 10.11 -4.58
N LEU A 5 17.15 9.57 -5.37
CA LEU A 5 16.22 8.52 -4.93
C LEU A 5 16.87 7.15 -5.16
N MET A 6 16.56 6.18 -4.28
CA MET A 6 16.98 4.80 -4.44
C MET A 6 15.75 3.90 -4.37
N ARG A 7 15.65 2.93 -5.28
CA ARG A 7 14.56 1.95 -5.26
C ARG A 7 14.78 0.97 -4.11
N THR A 8 13.73 0.77 -3.31
CA THR A 8 13.70 -0.26 -2.28
C THR A 8 13.61 -1.65 -2.91
N ASN A 9 14.32 -2.61 -2.33
CA ASN A 9 14.33 -4.00 -2.80
C ASN A 9 13.21 -4.84 -2.16
N VAL A 10 13.11 -6.10 -2.58
CA VAL A 10 12.11 -7.06 -2.10
C VAL A 10 12.18 -7.26 -0.58
N GLU A 11 13.38 -7.34 0.00
CA GLU A 11 13.56 -7.58 1.44
C GLU A 11 13.15 -6.37 2.28
N GLU A 12 13.54 -5.17 1.84
CA GLU A 12 13.11 -3.91 2.45
C GLU A 12 11.58 -3.76 2.38
N ASN A 13 10.95 -4.19 1.30
CA ASN A 13 9.50 -4.20 1.16
C ASN A 13 8.80 -5.18 2.10
N ARG A 14 9.40 -6.35 2.40
CA ARG A 14 8.89 -7.23 3.47
C ARG A 14 8.93 -6.53 4.82
N ILE A 15 10.05 -5.86 5.15
CA ILE A 15 10.18 -5.11 6.41
C ILE A 15 9.11 -4.02 6.49
N MET A 16 8.90 -3.24 5.43
CA MET A 16 7.84 -2.24 5.37
C MET A 16 6.44 -2.85 5.57
N GLY A 17 6.17 -3.99 4.93
CA GLY A 17 4.91 -4.71 5.11
C GLY A 17 4.66 -5.15 6.56
N GLN A 18 5.70 -5.63 7.26
CA GLN A 18 5.63 -5.97 8.68
C GLN A 18 5.32 -4.72 9.54
N MET A 19 5.99 -3.60 9.26
CA MET A 19 5.78 -2.34 9.98
C MET A 19 4.35 -1.81 9.81
N ILE A 20 3.83 -1.85 8.58
CA ILE A 20 2.45 -1.43 8.26
C ILE A 20 1.43 -2.32 9.00
N ALA A 21 1.60 -3.64 8.93
CA ALA A 21 0.72 -4.58 9.61
C ALA A 21 0.75 -4.40 11.14
N LYS A 22 1.95 -4.22 11.72
CA LYS A 22 2.10 -3.94 13.15
C LYS A 22 1.34 -2.67 13.55
N ALA A 23 1.53 -1.58 12.83
CA ALA A 23 0.84 -0.32 13.10
C ALA A 23 -0.69 -0.47 13.00
N ALA A 24 -1.18 -1.15 11.95
CA ALA A 24 -2.60 -1.43 11.77
C ALA A 24 -3.17 -2.25 12.95
N ASN A 25 -2.43 -3.25 13.42
CA ASN A 25 -2.82 -4.13 14.52
C ASN A 25 -2.84 -3.46 15.89
N GLU A 26 -2.08 -2.38 16.07
CA GLU A 26 -1.98 -1.59 17.31
C GLU A 26 -3.02 -0.46 17.38
N SER A 27 -3.69 -0.17 16.26
CA SER A 27 -4.73 0.85 16.21
C SER A 27 -5.89 0.53 17.16
N LYS A 28 -6.36 1.55 17.87
CA LYS A 28 -7.57 1.50 18.72
C LYS A 28 -8.84 1.85 17.94
N GLY A 29 -8.71 2.39 16.73
CA GLY A 29 -9.81 2.76 15.85
C GLY A 29 -9.94 1.82 14.66
N PRO A 30 -11.01 1.96 13.84
CA PRO A 30 -11.17 1.17 12.64
C PRO A 30 -10.03 1.44 11.64
N VAL A 31 -9.56 0.39 10.97
CA VAL A 31 -8.48 0.46 9.98
C VAL A 31 -8.90 -0.21 8.68
N ALA A 32 -8.56 0.42 7.56
CA ALA A 32 -8.58 -0.18 6.24
C ALA A 32 -7.25 0.10 5.54
N ILE A 33 -6.77 -0.86 4.74
CA ILE A 33 -5.54 -0.75 3.95
C ILE A 33 -5.92 -0.92 2.47
N LEU A 34 -5.54 0.01 1.62
CA LEU A 34 -5.74 -0.05 0.17
C LEU A 34 -4.39 -0.28 -0.51
N LEU A 35 -4.31 -1.23 -1.42
CA LEU A 35 -3.08 -1.66 -2.10
C LEU A 35 -3.20 -1.39 -3.62
N PRO A 36 -2.41 -0.46 -4.18
CA PRO A 36 -2.44 -0.15 -5.62
C PRO A 36 -1.59 -1.16 -6.41
N LEU A 37 -2.23 -2.12 -7.08
CA LEU A 37 -1.52 -3.22 -7.74
C LEU A 37 -0.68 -2.81 -8.96
N ASN A 38 -0.91 -1.61 -9.52
CA ASN A 38 -0.10 -1.05 -10.60
C ASN A 38 0.88 0.03 -10.11
N GLY A 39 1.27 -0.04 -8.83
CA GLY A 39 2.45 0.61 -8.28
C GLY A 39 2.18 1.74 -7.29
N VAL A 40 3.17 2.01 -6.44
CA VAL A 40 3.03 2.88 -5.25
C VAL A 40 3.52 4.31 -5.46
N SER A 41 3.99 4.68 -6.66
CA SER A 41 4.40 6.05 -6.97
C SER A 41 4.32 6.32 -8.47
N MET A 42 4.60 7.57 -8.88
CA MET A 42 4.69 7.92 -10.30
C MET A 42 5.91 7.27 -10.99
N LEU A 43 6.99 6.99 -10.25
CA LEU A 43 8.19 6.33 -10.79
C LEU A 43 8.05 4.81 -10.83
N ASP A 44 7.17 4.30 -9.97
CA ASP A 44 6.83 2.90 -9.82
C ASP A 44 5.45 2.65 -10.42
N SER A 45 5.45 2.56 -11.74
CA SER A 45 4.27 2.36 -12.59
C SER A 45 4.73 1.49 -13.76
N PRO A 46 3.85 0.75 -14.46
CA PRO A 46 4.25 -0.06 -15.61
C PRO A 46 5.13 0.70 -16.61
N GLY A 47 6.37 0.22 -16.82
CA GLY A 47 7.37 0.85 -17.70
C GLY A 47 8.18 1.99 -17.07
N GLY A 48 7.91 2.36 -15.82
CA GLY A 48 8.65 3.36 -15.06
C GLY A 48 10.01 2.85 -14.56
N ILE A 49 10.92 3.78 -14.25
CA ILE A 49 12.31 3.47 -13.86
C ILE A 49 12.43 2.68 -12.57
N TYR A 50 11.41 2.73 -11.71
CA TYR A 50 11.34 2.03 -10.44
C TYR A 50 10.26 0.95 -10.42
N TRP A 51 9.71 0.59 -11.59
CA TRP A 51 8.73 -0.47 -11.71
C TRP A 51 9.31 -1.80 -11.24
N ASP A 52 8.85 -2.26 -10.09
CA ASP A 52 9.21 -3.57 -9.55
C ASP A 52 7.99 -4.20 -8.87
N PRO A 53 7.16 -4.93 -9.64
CA PRO A 53 5.96 -5.58 -9.10
C PRO A 53 6.30 -6.69 -8.11
N GLN A 54 7.52 -7.24 -8.13
CA GLN A 54 7.93 -8.25 -7.16
C GLN A 54 8.17 -7.63 -5.79
N ALA A 55 8.83 -6.47 -5.74
CA ALA A 55 9.03 -5.72 -4.51
C ALA A 55 7.70 -5.29 -3.88
N ASP A 56 6.80 -4.70 -4.67
CA ASP A 56 5.47 -4.29 -4.21
C ASP A 56 4.67 -5.48 -3.67
N ARG A 57 4.66 -6.59 -4.42
CA ARG A 57 3.96 -7.81 -4.01
C ARG A 57 4.50 -8.37 -2.69
N ALA A 58 5.81 -8.30 -2.46
CA ALA A 58 6.39 -8.73 -1.20
C ALA A 58 5.90 -7.90 -0.01
N CYS A 59 5.73 -6.58 -0.18
CA CYS A 59 5.09 -5.73 0.84
C CYS A 59 3.64 -6.17 1.07
N TYR A 60 2.87 -6.33 -0.01
CA TYR A 60 1.43 -6.62 0.05
C TYR A 60 1.13 -7.98 0.67
N ASP A 61 1.84 -9.02 0.27
CA ASP A 61 1.67 -10.36 0.83
C ASP A 61 2.08 -10.40 2.30
N THR A 62 3.13 -9.64 2.67
CA THR A 62 3.53 -9.51 4.08
C THR A 62 2.47 -8.78 4.90
N ILE A 63 1.86 -7.72 4.39
CA ILE A 63 0.73 -7.04 5.05
C ILE A 63 -0.41 -8.05 5.27
N LYS A 64 -0.90 -8.68 4.20
CA LYS A 64 -2.04 -9.62 4.25
C LYS A 64 -1.80 -10.78 5.21
N ALA A 65 -0.57 -11.28 5.30
CA ALA A 65 -0.22 -12.38 6.20
C ALA A 65 -0.18 -11.98 7.68
N ASN A 66 0.02 -10.70 8.01
CA ASN A 66 0.29 -10.24 9.38
C ASN A 66 -0.80 -9.36 9.98
N VAL A 67 -1.75 -8.84 9.20
CA VAL A 67 -2.88 -8.06 9.76
C VAL A 67 -3.85 -8.96 10.53
N LYS A 68 -4.39 -8.44 11.65
CA LYS A 68 -5.41 -9.12 12.46
C LYS A 68 -6.68 -9.33 11.64
N GLN A 69 -7.36 -10.45 11.92
CA GLN A 69 -8.70 -10.69 11.40
C GLN A 69 -9.63 -9.51 11.75
N GLY A 70 -10.38 -9.03 10.75
CA GLY A 70 -11.27 -7.86 10.88
C GLY A 70 -10.69 -6.56 10.32
N ILE A 71 -9.37 -6.44 10.11
CA ILE A 71 -8.79 -5.32 9.36
C ILE A 71 -9.04 -5.56 7.88
N ARG A 72 -9.68 -4.59 7.22
CA ARG A 72 -10.00 -4.70 5.79
C ARG A 72 -8.77 -4.37 4.94
N VAL A 73 -8.35 -5.30 4.10
CA VAL A 73 -7.34 -5.08 3.06
C VAL A 73 -8.04 -5.10 1.70
N ILE A 74 -7.84 -4.07 0.89
CA ILE A 74 -8.50 -3.86 -0.41
C ILE A 74 -7.42 -3.76 -1.47
N GLU A 75 -7.38 -4.72 -2.38
CA GLU A 75 -6.50 -4.68 -3.55
C GLU A 75 -7.24 -3.99 -4.71
N MET A 76 -6.56 -3.10 -5.42
CA MET A 76 -7.12 -2.36 -6.55
C MET A 76 -6.18 -2.44 -7.76
N ASP A 77 -6.71 -2.79 -8.93
CA ASP A 77 -5.96 -2.84 -10.19
C ASP A 77 -5.71 -1.43 -10.76
N ASN A 78 -5.00 -0.62 -9.99
CA ASN A 78 -4.74 0.80 -10.23
C ASN A 78 -3.34 1.17 -9.77
N ASN A 79 -2.76 2.21 -10.36
CA ASN A 79 -1.63 2.91 -9.77
C ASN A 79 -2.15 3.82 -8.64
N ILE A 80 -1.32 4.10 -7.64
CA ILE A 80 -1.68 5.02 -6.55
C ILE A 80 -2.13 6.40 -7.04
N ASN A 81 -1.63 6.85 -8.20
CA ASN A 81 -1.94 8.16 -8.79
C ASN A 81 -3.18 8.14 -9.70
N ASP A 82 -3.80 6.99 -9.93
CA ASP A 82 -5.03 6.94 -10.72
C ASP A 82 -6.16 7.64 -9.97
N PRO A 83 -6.98 8.48 -10.64
CA PRO A 83 -8.13 9.13 -10.00
C PRO A 83 -9.07 8.15 -9.30
N ALA A 84 -9.26 6.96 -9.87
CA ALA A 84 -10.09 5.91 -9.28
C ALA A 84 -9.56 5.42 -7.91
N PHE A 85 -8.24 5.31 -7.75
CA PHE A 85 -7.63 4.93 -6.48
C PHE A 85 -7.84 6.03 -5.42
N ALA A 86 -7.62 7.30 -5.79
CA ALA A 86 -7.85 8.44 -4.92
C ALA A 86 -9.32 8.55 -4.47
N THR A 87 -10.27 8.39 -5.40
CA THR A 87 -11.70 8.35 -5.08
C THR A 87 -12.03 7.21 -4.12
N ALA A 88 -11.53 6.00 -4.36
CA ALA A 88 -11.78 4.86 -3.49
C ALA A 88 -11.20 5.04 -2.08
N ALA A 89 -10.03 5.67 -1.95
CA ALA A 89 -9.44 6.00 -0.65
C ALA A 89 -10.32 6.98 0.13
N ALA A 90 -10.74 8.08 -0.51
CA ALA A 90 -11.61 9.08 0.11
C ALA A 90 -12.97 8.50 0.52
N GLU A 91 -13.61 7.73 -0.37
CA GLU A 91 -14.88 7.07 -0.05
C GLU A 91 -14.76 6.05 1.07
N THR A 92 -13.66 5.29 1.10
CA THR A 92 -13.42 4.31 2.17
C THR A 92 -13.34 5.00 3.53
N LEU A 93 -12.61 6.12 3.60
CA LEU A 93 -12.53 6.93 4.81
C LEU A 93 -13.90 7.47 5.22
N LEU A 94 -14.64 8.10 4.30
CA LEU A 94 -15.98 8.64 4.59
C LEU A 94 -16.94 7.57 5.13
N LYS A 95 -16.91 6.36 4.56
CA LYS A 95 -17.72 5.21 5.02
C LYS A 95 -17.31 4.73 6.41
N MET A 96 -16.04 4.90 6.79
CA MET A 96 -15.55 4.56 8.14
C MET A 96 -15.93 5.61 9.18
N MET A 97 -16.01 6.88 8.79
CA MET A 97 -16.37 8.00 9.69
C MET A 97 -17.88 8.13 9.92
N ALA A 98 -18.71 7.70 8.97
CA ALA A 98 -20.16 7.77 9.08
C ALA A 98 -20.78 6.70 10.01
N LYS A 99 -19.95 5.97 10.76
CA LYS A 99 -20.34 4.89 11.68
C LYS A 99 -20.13 5.29 13.13
#